data_AF-Q8LH03-F1
#
_entry.id   AF-Q8LH03-F1
#
_cell.length_a   1.000
_cell.length_b   1.000
_cell.length_c   1.000
_cell.angle_alpha   90.00
_cell.angle_beta   90.00
_cell.angle_gamma   90.00
#
_symmetry.space_group_name_H-M   'P 1'
#
loop_
_entity.id
_entity.type
_entity.pdbx_description
1 polymer ?
#
loop_
_entity_poly.entity_id
_entity_poly.type
_entity_poly.pdbx_seq_one_letter_code
_entity_poly.pdbx_strand_id
1 'polypeptide(L)'
;MDGGGGMLGAVVCLLLVFAIFPLLLWRRRSDAAHRLPPQPLQDERVLRGGPAPGPAARRMRRRPLSTSADASTSRDRDVDDADSDLEEEIQDVPRGSKKKEKKRQDREAQRQAEEAARDSRRTKQDRYAEMRRKKDEEREAQERLMEEEARARKAKEEEAAALEFEKWKGAFSVDAEGTTESDTQDDGQGLLHNFVEYIKNQKCVPLEDLAAEFRMRTQDCINRIITLEGMDRLSGVMDDRGKFIYISTEEMKAVADYIRKQGRVSISHLASNSNQFIDLEPKPQYNEESNLDENAAAGTEL
;
A
#
# COMPACT_ATOMS: atom_id res chain seq x y z
N MET A 1 22.20 -32.27 14.85
CA MET A 1 23.09 -31.39 14.05
C MET A 1 22.18 -30.68 13.06
N ASP A 2 21.34 -29.74 13.51
CA ASP A 2 20.11 -29.39 12.76
C ASP A 2 19.98 -27.88 12.54
N GLY A 3 21.07 -27.23 12.11
CA GLY A 3 21.12 -25.79 11.83
C GLY A 3 20.83 -25.40 10.38
N GLY A 4 20.54 -26.35 9.49
CA GLY A 4 20.44 -26.11 8.04
C GLY A 4 19.06 -25.68 7.52
N GLY A 5 17.97 -26.16 8.14
CA GLY A 5 16.62 -25.98 7.60
C GLY A 5 16.11 -24.54 7.64
N GLY A 6 16.38 -23.81 8.73
CA GLY A 6 15.89 -22.44 8.92
C GLY A 6 16.48 -21.43 7.93
N MET A 7 17.73 -21.64 7.49
CA MET A 7 18.39 -20.74 6.56
C MET A 7 17.83 -20.90 5.14
N LEU A 8 17.52 -22.14 4.72
CA LEU A 8 16.88 -22.42 3.44
C LEU A 8 15.47 -21.84 3.35
N GLY A 9 14.66 -22.00 4.41
CA GLY A 9 13.31 -21.41 4.46
C GLY A 9 13.34 -19.87 4.34
N ALA A 10 14.25 -19.20 5.06
CA ALA A 10 14.40 -17.75 5.00
C ALA A 10 14.83 -17.26 3.60
N VAL A 11 15.74 -17.97 2.94
CA VAL A 11 16.19 -17.64 1.58
C VAL A 11 15.07 -17.82 0.56
N VAL A 12 14.29 -18.91 0.64
CA VAL A 12 13.14 -19.13 -0.25
C VAL A 12 12.07 -18.06 -0.05
N CYS A 13 11.76 -17.68 1.20
CA CYS A 13 10.83 -16.59 1.48
C CYS A 13 11.30 -15.25 0.90
N LEU A 14 12.60 -14.92 1.03
CA LEU A 14 13.16 -13.70 0.45
C LEU A 14 13.08 -13.70 -1.08
N LEU A 15 13.37 -14.83 -1.73
CA LEU A 15 13.27 -14.97 -3.19
C LEU A 15 11.82 -14.84 -3.67
N LEU A 16 10.84 -15.42 -2.94
CA LEU A 16 9.42 -15.27 -3.27
C LEU A 16 8.96 -13.82 -3.12
N VAL A 17 9.32 -13.13 -2.04
CA VAL A 17 8.98 -11.70 -1.88
C VAL A 17 9.61 -10.86 -3.00
N PHE A 18 10.88 -11.13 -3.34
CA PHE A 18 11.58 -10.40 -4.39
C PHE A 18 11.07 -10.71 -5.80
N ALA A 19 10.45 -11.88 -6.02
CA ALA A 19 9.80 -12.24 -7.29
C ALA A 19 8.36 -11.69 -7.38
N ILE A 20 7.59 -11.74 -6.29
CA ILE A 20 6.19 -11.31 -6.26
C ILE A 20 6.08 -9.78 -6.27
N PHE A 21 6.97 -9.06 -5.59
CA PHE A 21 6.93 -7.60 -5.55
C PHE A 21 7.02 -6.91 -6.93
N PRO A 22 7.99 -7.26 -7.82
CA PRO A 22 8.02 -6.71 -9.17
C PRO A 22 6.83 -7.18 -10.01
N LEU A 23 6.35 -8.43 -9.86
CA LEU A 23 5.14 -8.90 -10.55
C LEU A 23 3.89 -8.11 -10.16
N LEU A 24 3.71 -7.80 -8.87
CA LEU A 24 2.59 -6.98 -8.37
C LEU A 24 2.71 -5.53 -8.83
N LEU A 25 3.92 -4.96 -8.84
CA LEU A 25 4.16 -3.63 -9.38
C LEU A 25 3.92 -3.58 -10.89
N TRP A 26 4.29 -4.63 -11.62
CA TRP A 26 4.07 -4.71 -13.06
C TRP A 26 2.58 -4.86 -13.37
N ARG A 27 1.87 -5.72 -12.62
CA ARG A 27 0.40 -5.85 -12.73
C ARG A 27 -0.32 -4.53 -12.43
N ARG A 28 0.06 -3.82 -11.36
CA ARG A 28 -0.48 -2.48 -11.06
C ARG A 28 -0.21 -1.46 -12.16
N ARG A 29 0.95 -1.53 -12.82
CA ARG A 29 1.28 -0.64 -13.94
C ARG A 29 0.50 -1.00 -15.21
N SER A 30 0.29 -2.29 -15.48
CA SER A 30 -0.54 -2.76 -16.60
C SER A 30 -2.01 -2.39 -16.43
N ASP A 31 -2.55 -2.50 -15.22
CA ASP A 31 -3.92 -2.07 -14.92
C ASP A 31 -4.11 -0.55 -15.04
N ALA A 32 -3.06 0.24 -14.77
CA ALA A 32 -3.06 1.69 -14.97
C ALA A 32 -2.95 2.10 -16.46
N ALA A 33 -2.33 1.27 -17.30
CA ALA A 33 -2.18 1.53 -18.74
C ALA A 33 -3.43 1.20 -19.56
N HIS A 34 -4.35 0.38 -19.03
CA HIS A 34 -5.62 0.04 -19.69
C HIS A 34 -6.79 0.99 -19.38
N ARG A 35 -6.58 2.06 -18.58
CA ARG A 35 -7.55 3.16 -18.46
C ARG A 35 -7.31 4.21 -19.57
N LEU A 36 -7.84 3.91 -20.75
CA LEU A 36 -8.01 4.86 -21.85
C LEU A 36 -8.89 6.05 -21.39
N PRO A 37 -8.54 7.30 -21.76
CA PRO A 37 -9.37 8.46 -21.46
C PRO A 37 -10.65 8.46 -22.33
N PRO A 38 -11.83 8.80 -21.78
CA PRO A 38 -13.06 8.86 -22.56
C PRO A 38 -13.04 10.04 -23.55
N GLN A 39 -13.22 9.71 -24.83
CA GLN A 39 -13.46 10.64 -25.92
C GLN A 39 -14.79 11.41 -25.71
N PRO A 40 -14.86 12.72 -26.04
CA PRO A 40 -16.08 13.50 -25.89
C PRO A 40 -17.05 13.22 -27.04
N LEU A 41 -18.25 12.73 -26.69
CA LEU A 41 -19.38 12.63 -27.60
C LEU A 41 -20.08 13.98 -27.75
N GLN A 42 -20.48 14.22 -28.99
CA GLN A 42 -21.01 15.43 -29.58
C GLN A 42 -22.53 15.51 -29.36
N ASP A 43 -23.02 16.64 -28.87
CA ASP A 43 -24.39 17.13 -29.06
C ASP A 43 -24.26 18.62 -29.39
N GLU A 44 -24.47 19.04 -30.62
CA GLU A 44 -25.76 19.30 -31.29
C GLU A 44 -25.90 20.83 -31.46
N ARG A 45 -25.66 21.25 -32.71
CA ARG A 45 -26.31 22.32 -33.48
C ARG A 45 -26.71 23.60 -32.73
N VAL A 46 -26.18 24.74 -33.20
CA VAL A 46 -26.94 25.83 -33.87
C VAL A 46 -26.08 27.10 -33.95
N LEU A 47 -25.74 27.45 -35.20
CA LEU A 47 -25.58 28.81 -35.75
C LEU A 47 -24.55 29.80 -35.17
N ARG A 48 -23.57 30.09 -36.05
CA ARG A 48 -23.22 31.45 -36.56
C ARG A 48 -22.03 32.18 -35.90
N GLY A 49 -20.85 31.92 -36.49
CA GLY A 49 -19.99 32.97 -37.07
C GLY A 49 -18.98 33.68 -36.17
N GLY A 50 -17.68 33.48 -36.48
CA GLY A 50 -16.60 34.42 -36.11
C GLY A 50 -15.29 33.75 -35.66
N PRO A 51 -14.13 33.99 -36.30
CA PRO A 51 -12.89 33.26 -36.05
C PRO A 51 -11.88 33.96 -35.10
N ALA A 52 -11.25 33.15 -34.23
CA ALA A 52 -9.87 33.27 -33.67
C ALA A 52 -9.48 34.53 -32.83
N PRO A 53 -8.31 34.57 -32.14
CA PRO A 53 -7.63 33.56 -31.30
C PRO A 53 -7.10 34.14 -29.94
N GLY A 54 -6.98 33.27 -28.91
CA GLY A 54 -5.98 33.35 -27.81
C GLY A 54 -6.29 34.24 -26.58
N PRO A 55 -6.09 33.75 -25.32
CA PRO A 55 -6.05 34.61 -24.15
C PRO A 55 -4.62 34.97 -23.77
N ALA A 56 -4.26 36.23 -24.00
CA ALA A 56 -3.16 36.89 -23.32
C ALA A 56 -3.59 37.33 -21.90
N ALA A 57 -2.65 37.22 -20.98
CA ALA A 57 -2.48 38.05 -19.79
C ALA A 57 -3.61 38.07 -18.73
N ARG A 58 -3.34 37.41 -17.58
CA ARG A 58 -3.54 38.06 -16.28
C ARG A 58 -2.61 37.50 -15.20
N ARG A 59 -1.54 38.25 -14.95
CA ARG A 59 -0.72 38.20 -13.74
C ARG A 59 -1.58 38.70 -12.58
N MET A 60 -1.74 37.93 -11.51
CA MET A 60 -2.08 38.49 -10.20
C MET A 60 -1.78 37.51 -9.06
N ARG A 61 -0.74 37.86 -8.29
CA ARG A 61 -0.59 37.70 -6.82
C ARG A 61 -0.39 36.29 -6.24
N ARG A 62 0.89 35.98 -6.01
CA ARG A 62 1.34 35.22 -4.83
C ARG A 62 1.36 36.15 -3.61
N ARG A 63 0.76 35.72 -2.49
CA ARG A 63 1.10 36.14 -1.12
C ARG A 63 2.21 35.19 -0.63
N PRO A 64 3.19 35.68 0.15
CA PRO A 64 3.10 35.45 1.59
C PRO A 64 3.33 36.71 2.43
N LEU A 65 2.78 36.66 3.64
CA LEU A 65 2.68 37.72 4.64
C LEU A 65 4.02 37.91 5.38
N SER A 66 4.43 39.18 5.50
CA SER A 66 5.15 39.88 6.60
C SER A 66 6.03 39.05 7.57
N THR A 67 7.27 39.40 7.90
CA THR A 67 7.77 40.74 8.26
C THR A 67 9.25 40.89 7.92
N SER A 68 9.55 42.05 7.36
CA SER A 68 10.80 42.52 6.75
C SER A 68 11.64 43.38 7.69
N ALA A 69 12.97 43.24 7.62
CA ALA A 69 13.92 44.35 7.57
C ALA A 69 15.33 43.77 7.29
N ASP A 70 15.63 43.61 6.01
CA ASP A 70 16.94 43.21 5.49
C ASP A 70 17.95 44.36 5.55
N ALA A 71 19.19 43.98 5.85
CA ALA A 71 20.38 44.77 5.66
C ALA A 71 20.77 44.81 4.18
N SER A 72 21.06 45.99 3.63
CA SER A 72 22.03 46.11 2.53
C SER A 72 22.51 47.57 2.34
N THR A 73 23.82 47.69 2.48
CA THR A 73 24.74 48.76 2.05
C THR A 73 24.40 49.43 0.71
N SER A 74 24.38 50.77 0.70
CA SER A 74 24.81 51.71 -0.37
C SER A 74 24.37 53.12 0.10
N ARG A 75 25.24 54.00 0.63
CA ARG A 75 26.18 54.91 -0.06
C ARG A 75 25.61 55.58 -1.32
N ASP A 76 24.86 56.67 -1.11
CA ASP A 76 24.84 57.93 -1.89
C ASP A 76 23.96 58.91 -1.06
N ARG A 77 24.53 59.98 -0.47
CA ARG A 77 24.75 61.33 -1.03
C ARG A 77 23.47 62.01 -1.52
N ASP A 78 22.91 62.85 -0.65
CA ASP A 78 22.15 64.10 -0.89
C ASP A 78 22.02 64.71 0.53
N VAL A 79 22.82 65.71 0.95
CA VAL A 79 22.78 67.17 0.66
C VAL A 79 21.43 67.80 1.04
N ASP A 80 21.53 68.95 1.72
CA ASP A 80 20.54 69.73 2.48
C ASP A 80 20.46 69.31 3.96
N ASP A 81 20.72 70.16 4.95
CA ASP A 81 20.49 71.60 5.00
C ASP A 81 21.54 72.29 5.89
N ALA A 82 21.88 73.50 5.49
CA ALA A 82 22.89 74.36 6.08
C ALA A 82 22.38 75.02 7.35
N ASP A 83 23.18 75.01 8.41
CA ASP A 83 23.19 76.13 9.34
C ASP A 83 24.65 76.42 9.73
N SER A 84 25.21 77.36 8.98
CA SER A 84 26.57 77.88 9.06
C SER A 84 26.49 79.34 9.46
N ASP A 85 26.10 79.61 10.70
CA ASP A 85 26.28 80.92 11.33
C ASP A 85 27.30 80.79 12.47
N LEU A 86 28.58 80.74 12.09
CA LEU A 86 29.67 81.12 12.98
C LEU A 86 30.45 82.26 12.30
N GLU A 87 29.79 83.41 12.22
CA GLU A 87 30.43 84.65 11.78
C GLU A 87 31.53 85.07 12.76
N GLU A 88 32.69 85.32 12.16
CA GLU A 88 33.85 85.94 12.74
C GLU A 88 33.49 87.33 13.29
N GLU A 89 33.68 87.56 14.59
CA GLU A 89 34.13 88.87 15.04
C GLU A 89 35.37 88.73 15.92
N ILE A 90 36.46 89.16 15.31
CA ILE A 90 37.82 89.27 15.83
C ILE A 90 37.80 90.25 17.01
N GLN A 91 38.12 89.78 18.22
CA GLN A 91 38.64 90.63 19.27
C GLN A 91 39.64 89.88 20.17
N ASP A 92 40.89 90.30 20.01
CA ASP A 92 42.10 89.93 20.74
C ASP A 92 41.91 89.89 22.27
N VAL A 93 42.16 88.72 22.89
CA VAL A 93 42.44 88.64 24.33
C VAL A 93 43.39 87.49 24.67
N PRO A 94 44.51 87.74 25.39
CA PRO A 94 45.51 86.74 25.72
C PRO A 94 45.05 85.89 26.93
N ARG A 95 44.24 84.86 26.67
CA ARG A 95 43.79 83.86 27.69
C ARG A 95 44.35 82.45 27.42
N GLY A 96 45.56 82.36 26.87
CA GLY A 96 46.15 81.10 26.36
C GLY A 96 46.49 80.02 27.41
N SER A 97 46.75 80.36 28.67
CA SER A 97 47.18 79.37 29.69
C SER A 97 46.01 78.70 30.42
N LYS A 98 45.02 79.46 30.89
CA LYS A 98 43.83 78.90 31.58
C LYS A 98 42.96 78.03 30.65
N LYS A 99 42.89 78.38 29.36
CA LYS A 99 42.18 77.58 28.34
C LYS A 99 42.86 76.23 28.09
N LYS A 100 44.20 76.16 28.19
CA LYS A 100 44.96 74.92 28.00
C LYS A 100 44.79 73.95 29.17
N GLU A 101 44.79 74.44 30.41
CA GLU A 101 44.59 73.60 31.60
C GLU A 101 43.16 73.05 31.65
N LYS A 102 42.13 73.87 31.39
CA LYS A 102 40.75 73.39 31.30
C LYS A 102 40.57 72.32 30.22
N LYS A 103 41.22 72.47 29.05
CA LYS A 103 41.20 71.47 27.97
C LYS A 103 41.90 70.16 28.37
N ARG A 104 42.94 70.22 29.21
CA ARG A 104 43.61 69.03 29.74
C ARG A 104 42.73 68.29 30.74
N GLN A 105 42.09 69.02 31.66
CA GLN A 105 41.15 68.46 32.64
C GLN A 105 39.93 67.84 31.94
N ASP A 106 39.37 68.51 30.93
CA ASP A 106 38.25 67.99 30.14
C ASP A 106 38.62 66.70 29.38
N ARG A 107 39.81 66.64 28.77
CA ARG A 107 40.32 65.42 28.12
C ARG A 107 40.59 64.28 29.11
N GLU A 108 40.96 64.59 30.35
CA GLU A 108 41.18 63.59 31.39
C GLU A 108 39.85 63.09 31.97
N ALA A 109 38.87 63.98 32.18
CA ALA A 109 37.51 63.62 32.54
C ALA A 109 36.83 62.80 31.43
N GLN A 110 37.02 63.15 30.15
CA GLN A 110 36.51 62.39 29.02
C GLN A 110 37.12 60.98 28.97
N ARG A 111 38.43 60.85 29.22
CA ARG A 111 39.09 59.53 29.30
C ARG A 111 38.57 58.70 30.47
N GLN A 112 38.43 59.29 31.66
CA GLN A 112 37.86 58.58 32.83
C GLN A 112 36.40 58.17 32.59
N ALA A 113 35.60 59.01 31.94
CA ALA A 113 34.22 58.68 31.59
C ALA A 113 34.15 57.56 30.54
N GLU A 114 35.04 57.57 29.54
CA GLU A 114 35.13 56.51 28.52
C GLU A 114 35.61 55.18 29.12
N GLU A 115 36.62 55.20 30.01
CA GLU A 115 37.11 54.03 30.74
C GLU A 115 36.01 53.45 31.64
N ALA A 116 35.31 54.29 32.42
CA ALA A 116 34.18 53.86 33.24
C ALA A 116 33.02 53.29 32.40
N ALA A 117 32.74 53.88 31.23
CA ALA A 117 31.75 53.35 30.30
C ALA A 117 32.19 52.00 29.71
N ARG A 118 33.47 51.83 29.40
CA ARG A 118 34.05 50.58 28.90
C ARG A 118 34.02 49.48 29.94
N ASP A 119 34.37 49.78 31.18
CA ASP A 119 34.33 48.82 32.29
C ASP A 119 32.89 48.45 32.64
N SER A 120 31.96 49.42 32.69
CA SER A 120 30.53 49.12 32.85
C SER A 120 30.00 48.21 31.73
N ARG A 121 30.46 48.42 30.49
CA ARG A 121 30.08 47.58 29.34
C ARG A 121 30.69 46.18 29.44
N ARG A 122 31.94 46.04 29.87
CA ARG A 122 32.61 44.73 30.10
C ARG A 122 31.91 43.95 31.20
N THR A 123 31.70 44.53 32.38
CA THR A 123 31.01 43.85 33.49
C THR A 123 29.60 43.41 33.12
N LYS A 124 28.86 44.21 32.33
CA LYS A 124 27.56 43.80 31.79
C LYS A 124 27.70 42.63 30.82
N GLN A 125 28.66 42.67 29.89
CA GLN A 125 28.90 41.59 28.93
C GLN A 125 29.30 40.28 29.64
N ASP A 126 30.20 40.35 30.61
CA ASP A 126 30.65 39.19 31.39
C ASP A 126 29.48 38.57 32.17
N ARG A 127 28.64 39.40 32.80
CA ARG A 127 27.42 38.93 33.49
C ARG A 127 26.43 38.26 32.52
N TYR A 128 26.24 38.81 31.32
CA TYR A 128 25.38 38.19 30.30
C TYR A 128 25.99 36.89 29.75
N ALA A 129 27.31 36.82 29.58
CA ALA A 129 28.02 35.63 29.14
C ALA A 129 27.94 34.50 30.19
N GLU A 130 28.11 34.81 31.47
CA GLU A 130 27.93 33.83 32.55
C GLU A 130 26.48 33.33 32.65
N MET A 131 25.49 34.22 32.53
CA MET A 131 24.07 33.83 32.49
C MET A 131 23.74 32.94 31.27
N ARG A 132 24.35 33.22 30.11
CA ARG A 132 24.24 32.38 28.92
C ARG A 132 24.84 30.99 29.17
N ARG A 133 26.07 30.91 29.68
CA ARG A 133 26.74 29.65 30.00
C ARG A 133 25.95 28.79 30.98
N LYS A 134 25.46 29.38 32.08
CA LYS A 134 24.62 28.66 33.06
C LYS A 134 23.34 28.11 32.43
N LYS A 135 22.70 28.89 31.55
CA LYS A 135 21.46 28.46 30.87
C LYS A 135 21.73 27.34 29.86
N ASP A 136 22.86 27.38 29.17
CA ASP A 136 23.24 26.35 28.21
C ASP A 136 23.66 25.06 28.94
N GLU A 137 24.39 25.16 30.06
CA GLU A 137 24.73 24.03 30.94
C GLU A 137 23.48 23.38 31.57
N GLU A 138 22.49 24.19 31.98
CA GLU A 138 21.21 23.69 32.50
C GLU A 138 20.39 22.96 31.44
N ARG A 139 20.36 23.47 30.20
CA ARG A 139 19.70 22.77 29.07
C ARG A 139 20.40 21.46 28.75
N GLU A 140 21.72 21.45 28.68
CA GLU A 140 22.48 20.23 28.40
C GLU A 140 22.30 19.19 29.52
N ALA A 141 22.22 19.63 30.78
CA ALA A 141 21.88 18.74 31.90
C ALA A 141 20.45 18.19 31.81
N GLN A 142 19.47 19.02 31.45
CA GLN A 142 18.08 18.58 31.23
C GLN A 142 17.96 17.63 30.04
N GLU A 143 18.63 17.91 28.93
CA GLU A 143 18.66 17.05 27.75
C GLU A 143 19.29 15.69 28.06
N ARG A 144 20.39 15.65 28.83
CA ARG A 144 20.99 14.38 29.29
C ARG A 144 20.06 13.59 30.19
N LEU A 145 19.37 14.23 31.14
CA LEU A 145 18.39 13.56 31.99
C LEU A 145 17.22 12.99 31.17
N MET A 146 16.69 13.76 30.23
CA MET A 146 15.61 13.30 29.35
C MET A 146 16.05 12.17 28.42
N GLU A 147 17.28 12.21 27.93
CA GLU A 147 17.83 11.15 27.08
C GLU A 147 18.06 9.85 27.87
N GLU A 148 18.59 9.95 29.10
CA GLU A 148 18.73 8.82 30.01
C GLU A 148 17.37 8.21 30.38
N GLU A 149 16.37 9.05 30.67
CA GLU A 149 15.00 8.59 30.95
C GLU A 149 14.35 7.93 29.72
N ALA A 150 14.53 8.50 28.53
CA ALA A 150 14.02 7.93 27.28
C ALA A 150 14.68 6.59 26.94
N ARG A 151 15.99 6.45 27.15
CA ARG A 151 16.70 5.18 26.98
C ARG A 151 16.24 4.14 28.02
N ALA A 152 16.07 4.53 29.28
CA ALA A 152 15.58 3.65 30.33
C ALA A 152 14.14 3.16 30.06
N ARG A 153 13.29 4.04 29.51
CA ARG A 153 11.93 3.67 29.11
C ARG A 153 11.93 2.69 27.93
N LYS A 154 12.73 2.94 26.90
CA LYS A 154 12.87 2.02 25.76
C LYS A 154 13.39 0.64 26.19
N ALA A 155 14.39 0.59 27.07
CA ALA A 155 14.90 -0.67 27.60
C ALA A 155 13.80 -1.45 28.34
N LYS A 156 12.96 -0.79 29.15
CA LYS A 156 11.83 -1.44 29.84
C LYS A 156 10.75 -1.93 28.87
N GLU A 157 10.46 -1.17 27.82
CA GLU A 157 9.49 -1.56 26.79
C GLU A 157 10.01 -2.75 25.96
N GLU A 158 11.30 -2.77 25.63
CA GLU A 158 11.97 -3.89 24.94
C GLU A 158 12.03 -5.14 25.82
N GLU A 159 12.34 -5.02 27.12
CA GLU A 159 12.30 -6.13 28.08
C GLU A 159 10.86 -6.66 28.25
N ALA A 160 9.86 -5.78 28.34
CA ALA A 160 8.46 -6.21 28.41
C ALA A 160 8.01 -6.90 27.13
N ALA A 161 8.39 -6.38 25.96
CA ALA A 161 8.10 -6.98 24.67
C ALA A 161 8.84 -8.31 24.47
N ALA A 162 10.05 -8.46 25.00
CA ALA A 162 10.81 -9.70 24.97
C ALA A 162 10.18 -10.77 25.89
N LEU A 163 9.76 -10.40 27.10
CA LEU A 163 9.03 -11.31 28.00
C LEU A 163 7.65 -11.67 27.44
N GLU A 164 6.97 -10.71 26.81
CA GLU A 164 5.74 -10.99 26.09
C GLU A 164 6.05 -11.95 24.93
N PHE A 165 7.05 -11.67 24.10
CA PHE A 165 7.44 -12.56 23.02
C PHE A 165 7.80 -13.97 23.51
N GLU A 166 8.53 -14.12 24.62
CA GLU A 166 8.83 -15.44 25.21
C GLU A 166 7.57 -16.14 25.73
N LYS A 167 6.67 -15.41 26.39
CA LYS A 167 5.38 -15.94 26.83
C LYS A 167 4.53 -16.42 25.65
N TRP A 168 4.45 -15.62 24.59
CA TRP A 168 3.73 -15.96 23.36
C TRP A 168 4.43 -17.09 22.60
N LYS A 169 5.76 -17.14 22.57
CA LYS A 169 6.55 -18.22 21.97
C LYS A 169 6.34 -19.55 22.71
N GLY A 170 6.21 -19.50 24.04
CA GLY A 170 5.85 -20.66 24.86
C GLY A 170 4.39 -21.11 24.65
N ALA A 171 3.47 -20.15 24.45
CA ALA A 171 2.09 -20.45 24.05
C ALA A 171 1.98 -20.97 22.61
N PHE A 172 2.94 -20.60 21.75
CA PHE A 172 3.11 -21.12 20.39
C PHE A 172 3.95 -22.40 20.34
N SER A 173 4.05 -23.12 21.47
CA SER A 173 4.60 -24.48 21.51
C SER A 173 3.94 -25.31 20.43
N VAL A 174 4.72 -25.66 19.41
CA VAL A 174 4.36 -26.53 18.31
C VAL A 174 4.09 -27.90 18.90
N ASP A 175 2.82 -28.18 19.18
CA ASP A 175 2.35 -29.54 19.41
C ASP A 175 2.65 -30.35 18.14
N ALA A 176 3.61 -31.26 18.26
CA ALA A 176 3.91 -32.35 17.35
C ALA A 176 4.33 -32.00 15.91
N GLU A 177 5.61 -32.26 15.65
CA GLU A 177 6.09 -32.82 14.39
C GLU A 177 5.19 -34.02 13.99
N GLY A 178 4.28 -33.82 13.03
CA GLY A 178 3.37 -34.88 12.57
C GLY A 178 2.28 -34.40 11.60
N THR A 179 2.49 -34.67 10.30
CA THR A 179 1.45 -34.68 9.24
C THR A 179 0.82 -33.33 8.86
N THR A 180 1.52 -32.51 8.06
CA THR A 180 0.87 -31.37 7.35
C THR A 180 1.56 -30.97 6.04
N GLU A 181 2.15 -31.94 5.33
CA GLU A 181 2.53 -31.73 3.91
C GLU A 181 1.70 -32.60 2.95
N SER A 182 1.11 -33.71 3.42
CA SER A 182 0.13 -34.50 2.66
C SER A 182 -1.22 -33.79 2.54
N ASP A 183 -1.66 -33.13 3.61
CA ASP A 183 -3.05 -32.69 3.73
C ASP A 183 -3.32 -31.45 2.87
N THR A 184 -2.33 -30.57 2.67
CA THR A 184 -2.52 -29.39 1.80
C THR A 184 -2.63 -29.74 0.32
N GLN A 185 -2.03 -30.86 -0.12
CA GLN A 185 -2.19 -31.35 -1.49
C GLN A 185 -3.47 -32.18 -1.63
N ASP A 186 -3.82 -32.95 -0.60
CA ASP A 186 -5.04 -33.75 -0.57
C ASP A 186 -6.30 -32.89 -0.47
N ASP A 187 -6.26 -31.77 0.25
CA ASP A 187 -7.35 -30.78 0.27
C ASP A 187 -7.69 -30.28 -1.15
N GLY A 188 -6.66 -30.02 -1.95
CA GLY A 188 -6.81 -29.62 -3.35
C GLY A 188 -7.41 -30.72 -4.23
N GLN A 189 -6.99 -31.98 -4.01
CA GLN A 189 -7.53 -33.12 -4.75
C GLN A 189 -8.97 -33.46 -4.33
N GLY A 190 -9.27 -33.40 -3.04
CA GLY A 190 -10.60 -33.55 -2.47
C GLY A 190 -11.56 -32.49 -2.99
N LEU A 191 -11.14 -31.22 -3.05
CA LEU A 191 -11.93 -30.15 -3.66
C LEU A 191 -12.26 -30.43 -5.13
N LEU A 192 -11.32 -30.96 -5.91
CA LEU A 192 -11.54 -31.34 -7.31
C LEU A 192 -12.42 -32.58 -7.45
N HIS A 193 -12.29 -33.56 -6.55
CA HIS A 193 -13.14 -34.74 -6.51
C HIS A 193 -14.58 -34.34 -6.22
N ASN A 194 -14.79 -33.57 -5.15
CA ASN A 194 -16.08 -33.03 -4.75
C ASN A 194 -16.72 -32.18 -5.86
N PHE A 195 -15.91 -31.41 -6.60
CA PHE A 195 -16.36 -30.64 -7.77
C PHE A 195 -16.95 -31.54 -8.87
N VAL A 196 -16.26 -32.63 -9.20
CA VAL A 196 -16.73 -33.59 -10.21
C VAL A 196 -17.96 -34.35 -9.71
N GLU A 197 -17.96 -34.78 -8.46
CA GLU A 197 -19.06 -35.51 -7.84
C GLU A 197 -20.35 -34.67 -7.77
N TYR A 198 -20.23 -33.39 -7.38
CA TYR A 198 -21.33 -32.45 -7.35
C TYR A 198 -22.02 -32.33 -8.71
N ILE A 199 -21.22 -32.17 -9.78
CA ILE A 199 -21.72 -32.08 -11.16
C ILE A 199 -22.33 -33.41 -11.64
N LYS A 200 -21.79 -34.56 -11.21
CA LYS A 200 -22.35 -35.87 -11.55
C LYS A 200 -23.71 -36.10 -10.90
N ASN A 201 -23.86 -35.69 -9.64
CA ASN A 201 -25.09 -35.81 -8.87
C ASN A 201 -26.18 -34.88 -9.43
N GLN A 202 -25.80 -33.66 -9.82
CA GLN A 202 -26.69 -32.69 -10.43
C GLN A 202 -26.43 -32.59 -11.94
N LYS A 203 -27.13 -33.41 -12.74
CA LYS A 203 -26.88 -33.50 -14.19
C LYS A 203 -27.01 -32.17 -14.94
N CYS A 204 -27.75 -31.20 -14.42
CA CYS A 204 -27.88 -29.85 -14.97
C CYS A 204 -27.56 -28.83 -13.88
N VAL A 205 -26.41 -28.16 -13.98
CA VAL A 205 -25.93 -27.18 -12.99
C VAL A 205 -25.77 -25.81 -13.65
N PRO A 206 -26.42 -24.74 -13.16
CA PRO A 206 -26.07 -23.38 -13.57
C PRO A 206 -24.69 -23.02 -13.03
N LEU A 207 -23.83 -22.45 -13.89
CA LEU A 207 -22.44 -22.16 -13.54
C LEU A 207 -22.31 -21.16 -12.38
N GLU A 208 -23.32 -20.33 -12.16
CA GLU A 208 -23.39 -19.39 -11.04
C GLU A 208 -23.55 -20.11 -9.69
N ASP A 209 -24.41 -21.14 -9.61
CA ASP A 209 -24.60 -21.91 -8.38
C ASP A 209 -23.37 -22.76 -8.08
N LEU A 210 -22.77 -23.35 -9.12
CA LEU A 210 -21.51 -24.08 -8.99
C LEU A 210 -20.38 -23.17 -8.48
N ALA A 211 -20.33 -21.92 -8.95
CA ALA A 211 -19.38 -20.93 -8.49
C ALA A 211 -19.61 -20.54 -7.02
N ALA A 212 -20.88 -20.43 -6.62
CA ALA A 212 -21.27 -20.13 -5.24
C ALA A 212 -20.87 -21.26 -4.28
N GLU A 213 -21.12 -22.52 -4.65
CA GLU A 213 -20.82 -23.70 -3.82
C GLU A 213 -19.32 -23.81 -3.52
N PHE A 214 -18.49 -23.66 -4.56
CA PHE A 214 -17.03 -23.75 -4.45
C PHE A 214 -16.33 -22.41 -4.15
N ARG A 215 -17.11 -21.35 -3.86
CA ARG A 215 -16.64 -20.00 -3.54
C ARG A 215 -15.59 -19.46 -4.50
N MET A 216 -15.84 -19.61 -5.79
CA MET A 216 -14.93 -19.17 -6.84
C MET A 216 -15.63 -18.27 -7.86
N ARG A 217 -14.85 -17.62 -8.74
CA ARG A 217 -15.46 -16.87 -9.84
C ARG A 217 -16.02 -17.83 -10.89
N THR A 218 -17.12 -17.45 -11.52
CA THR A 218 -17.72 -18.22 -12.63
C THR A 218 -16.71 -18.52 -13.74
N GLN A 219 -15.79 -17.59 -14.04
CA GLN A 219 -14.70 -17.80 -15.00
C GLN A 219 -13.73 -18.91 -14.55
N ASP A 220 -13.44 -18.99 -13.26
CA ASP A 220 -12.57 -20.04 -12.72
C ASP A 220 -13.27 -21.41 -12.76
N CYS A 221 -14.59 -21.45 -12.55
CA CYS A 221 -15.39 -22.67 -12.75
C CYS A 221 -15.33 -23.16 -14.19
N ILE A 222 -15.52 -22.25 -15.17
CA ILE A 222 -15.46 -22.57 -16.61
C ILE A 222 -14.09 -23.15 -16.95
N ASN A 223 -13.01 -22.50 -16.52
CA ASN A 223 -11.66 -22.98 -16.75
C ASN A 223 -11.42 -24.36 -16.13
N ARG A 224 -11.94 -24.62 -14.93
CA ARG A 224 -11.87 -25.95 -14.29
C ARG A 224 -12.63 -27.01 -15.08
N ILE A 225 -13.84 -26.71 -15.54
CA ILE A 225 -14.65 -27.63 -16.37
C ILE A 225 -13.90 -27.97 -17.66
N ILE A 226 -13.40 -26.98 -18.39
CA ILE A 226 -12.63 -27.19 -19.63
C ILE A 226 -11.38 -28.04 -19.36
N THR A 227 -10.70 -27.81 -18.23
CA THR A 227 -9.52 -28.60 -17.86
C THR A 227 -9.90 -30.04 -17.54
N LEU A 228 -11.00 -30.26 -16.82
CA LEU A 228 -11.51 -31.60 -16.48
C LEU A 228 -12.04 -32.35 -17.72
N GLU A 229 -12.61 -31.63 -18.67
CA GLU A 229 -13.02 -32.14 -19.99
C GLU A 229 -11.80 -32.56 -20.82
N GLY A 230 -10.74 -31.75 -20.86
CA GLY A 230 -9.49 -32.11 -21.54
C GLY A 230 -8.72 -33.28 -20.91
N MET A 231 -9.04 -33.64 -19.67
CA MET A 231 -8.49 -34.82 -18.97
C MET A 231 -9.44 -36.03 -19.01
N ASP A 232 -10.55 -35.98 -19.75
CA ASP A 232 -11.59 -37.01 -19.84
C ASP A 232 -12.20 -37.42 -18.47
N ARG A 233 -12.09 -36.56 -17.44
CA ARG A 233 -12.67 -36.81 -16.11
C ARG A 233 -14.12 -36.37 -16.00
N LEU A 234 -14.51 -35.42 -16.84
CA LEU A 234 -15.85 -34.84 -16.91
C LEU A 234 -16.24 -34.70 -18.38
N SER A 235 -17.46 -35.07 -18.73
CA SER A 235 -17.99 -34.93 -20.09
C SER A 235 -19.35 -34.24 -20.02
N GLY A 236 -19.59 -33.29 -20.91
CA GLY A 236 -20.82 -32.51 -20.88
C GLY A 236 -20.88 -31.43 -21.94
N VAL A 237 -21.94 -30.62 -21.89
CA VAL A 237 -22.16 -29.51 -22.81
C VAL A 237 -22.43 -28.24 -22.01
N MET A 238 -21.73 -27.16 -22.35
CA MET A 238 -22.04 -25.82 -21.85
C MET A 238 -23.06 -25.15 -22.76
N ASP A 239 -24.17 -24.70 -22.19
CA ASP A 239 -25.17 -23.88 -22.87
C ASP A 239 -24.75 -22.40 -22.88
N ASP A 240 -25.19 -21.64 -23.89
CA ASP A 240 -24.89 -20.21 -24.02
C ASP A 240 -25.48 -19.38 -22.87
N ARG A 241 -26.47 -19.95 -22.18
CA ARG A 241 -27.11 -19.42 -20.96
C ARG A 241 -26.29 -19.59 -19.69
N GLY A 242 -25.12 -20.21 -19.75
CA GLY A 242 -24.29 -20.47 -18.58
C GLY A 242 -24.77 -21.65 -17.74
N LYS A 243 -25.31 -22.69 -18.37
CA LYS A 243 -25.62 -23.98 -17.74
C LYS A 243 -24.65 -25.05 -18.22
N PHE A 244 -24.21 -25.91 -17.32
CA PHE A 244 -23.44 -27.10 -17.67
C PHE A 244 -24.34 -28.33 -17.53
N ILE A 245 -24.43 -29.13 -18.60
CA ILE A 245 -25.15 -30.40 -18.60
C ILE A 245 -24.11 -31.51 -18.63
N TYR A 246 -24.04 -32.30 -17.55
CA TYR A 246 -23.21 -33.49 -17.48
C TYR A 246 -23.84 -34.61 -18.32
N ILE A 247 -23.04 -35.20 -19.21
CA ILE A 247 -23.42 -36.33 -20.05
C ILE A 247 -22.45 -37.46 -19.73
N SER A 248 -22.95 -38.59 -19.25
CA SER A 248 -22.08 -39.72 -18.94
C SER A 248 -21.47 -40.31 -20.22
N THR A 249 -20.37 -41.06 -20.09
CA THR A 249 -19.76 -41.74 -21.23
C THR A 249 -20.69 -42.79 -21.86
N GLU A 250 -21.62 -43.34 -21.08
CA GLU A 250 -22.65 -44.27 -21.56
C GLU A 250 -23.72 -43.55 -22.39
N GLU A 251 -24.17 -42.39 -21.93
CA GLU A 251 -25.12 -41.54 -22.66
C GLU A 251 -24.50 -41.05 -23.97
N MET A 252 -23.22 -40.66 -23.94
CA MET A 252 -22.46 -40.29 -25.13
C MET A 252 -22.38 -41.44 -26.15
N LYS A 253 -22.17 -42.67 -25.67
CA LYS A 253 -22.18 -43.88 -26.52
C LYS A 253 -23.57 -44.15 -27.09
N ALA A 254 -24.63 -44.02 -26.30
CA ALA A 254 -26.00 -44.21 -26.75
C ALA A 254 -26.37 -43.22 -27.88
N VAL A 255 -25.96 -41.95 -27.73
CA VAL A 255 -26.10 -40.93 -28.77
C VAL A 255 -25.30 -41.29 -30.04
N ALA A 256 -24.05 -41.75 -29.89
CA ALA A 256 -23.23 -42.17 -31.02
C ALA A 256 -23.83 -43.37 -31.77
N ASP A 257 -24.34 -44.37 -31.06
CA ASP A 257 -24.96 -45.55 -31.64
C ASP A 257 -26.29 -45.22 -32.34
N TYR A 258 -27.05 -44.27 -31.80
CA TYR A 258 -28.25 -43.75 -32.45
C TYR A 258 -27.91 -43.07 -33.79
N ILE A 259 -26.90 -42.19 -33.81
CA ILE A 259 -26.46 -41.51 -35.03
C ILE A 259 -25.97 -42.52 -36.07
N ARG A 260 -25.20 -43.54 -35.65
CA ARG A 260 -24.73 -44.60 -36.56
C ARG A 260 -25.87 -45.40 -37.18
N LYS A 261 -26.92 -45.72 -36.42
CA LYS A 261 -28.08 -46.48 -36.90
C LYS A 261 -28.94 -45.69 -37.89
N GLN A 262 -29.15 -44.40 -37.65
CA GLN A 262 -29.96 -43.53 -38.50
C GLN A 262 -29.17 -42.96 -39.70
N GLY A 263 -27.85 -42.94 -39.61
CA GLY A 263 -26.97 -42.35 -40.63
C GLY A 263 -26.99 -40.82 -40.56
N ARG A 264 -27.77 -40.17 -41.44
CA ARG A 264 -27.89 -38.71 -41.47
C ARG A 264 -29.04 -38.27 -40.59
N VAL A 265 -28.73 -37.62 -39.48
CA VAL A 265 -29.73 -37.12 -38.52
C VAL A 265 -29.74 -35.59 -38.54
N SER A 266 -30.90 -34.97 -38.65
CA SER A 266 -31.04 -33.52 -38.45
C SER A 266 -30.97 -33.20 -36.96
N ILE A 267 -30.47 -32.01 -36.61
CA ILE A 267 -30.41 -31.55 -35.21
C ILE A 267 -31.81 -31.58 -34.57
N SER A 268 -32.85 -31.22 -35.32
CA SER A 268 -34.25 -31.30 -34.86
C SER A 268 -34.69 -32.73 -34.51
N HIS A 269 -34.33 -33.71 -35.34
CA HIS A 269 -34.67 -35.11 -35.11
C HIS A 269 -33.89 -35.68 -33.92
N LEU A 270 -32.62 -35.28 -33.75
CA LEU A 270 -31.83 -35.67 -32.58
C LEU A 270 -32.40 -35.05 -31.30
N ALA A 271 -32.80 -33.78 -31.32
CA ALA A 271 -33.41 -33.10 -30.18
C ALA A 271 -34.77 -33.70 -29.78
N SER A 272 -35.59 -34.12 -30.74
CA SER A 272 -36.85 -34.82 -30.41
C SER A 272 -36.63 -36.20 -29.79
N ASN A 273 -35.50 -36.85 -30.08
CA ASN A 273 -35.17 -38.17 -29.55
C ASN A 273 -34.13 -38.12 -28.41
N SER A 274 -33.65 -36.95 -27.99
CA SER A 274 -32.58 -36.83 -26.99
C SER A 274 -33.01 -37.37 -25.63
N ASN A 275 -34.29 -37.22 -25.29
CA ASN A 275 -34.88 -37.72 -24.04
C ASN A 275 -34.83 -39.26 -23.93
N GLN A 276 -34.54 -40.00 -25.01
CA GLN A 276 -34.38 -41.46 -24.96
C GLN A 276 -32.99 -41.89 -24.49
N PHE A 277 -31.99 -41.01 -24.62
CA PHE A 277 -30.59 -41.35 -24.37
C PHE A 277 -29.96 -40.50 -23.26
N ILE A 278 -30.59 -39.37 -22.89
CA ILE A 278 -30.09 -38.43 -21.88
C ILE A 278 -31.22 -38.14 -20.90
N ASP A 279 -31.08 -38.65 -19.68
CA ASP A 279 -31.98 -38.33 -18.56
C ASP A 279 -31.46 -37.08 -17.85
N LEU A 280 -32.25 -36.03 -17.70
CA LEU A 280 -31.83 -34.81 -16.98
C LEU A 280 -32.17 -34.84 -15.48
N GLU A 281 -32.81 -35.91 -15.01
CA GLU A 281 -33.20 -36.04 -13.62
C GLU A 281 -31.97 -36.30 -12.72
N PRO A 282 -31.87 -35.60 -11.58
CA PRO A 282 -30.81 -35.86 -10.61
C PRO A 282 -31.04 -37.25 -10.01
N LYS A 283 -30.18 -38.21 -10.35
CA LYS A 283 -30.20 -39.53 -9.71
C LYS A 283 -29.36 -39.39 -8.43
N PRO A 284 -29.95 -39.47 -7.21
CA PRO A 284 -29.14 -39.62 -6.02
C PRO A 284 -28.37 -40.93 -6.17
N GLN A 285 -27.04 -40.89 -6.08
CA GLN A 285 -26.26 -42.10 -5.97
C GLN A 285 -26.71 -42.84 -4.70
N TYR A 286 -27.55 -43.86 -4.87
CA TYR A 286 -27.69 -44.88 -3.86
C TYR A 286 -26.34 -45.59 -3.82
N ASN A 287 -25.59 -45.40 -2.73
CA ASN A 287 -24.38 -46.16 -2.44
C ASN A 287 -24.68 -47.65 -2.71
N GLU A 288 -24.09 -48.21 -3.76
CA GLU A 288 -24.23 -49.64 -4.09
C GLU A 288 -23.56 -50.57 -3.05
N GLU A 289 -23.07 -50.01 -1.94
CA GLU A 289 -22.53 -50.77 -0.81
C GLU A 289 -23.60 -51.49 0.01
N SER A 290 -24.90 -51.15 -0.11
CA SER A 290 -25.95 -51.83 0.67
C SER A 290 -26.55 -53.08 0.03
N ASN A 291 -26.17 -53.44 -1.20
CA ASN A 291 -26.74 -54.60 -1.93
C ASN A 291 -25.83 -55.85 -1.97
N LEU A 292 -24.66 -55.81 -1.31
CA LEU A 292 -23.76 -56.96 -1.22
C LEU A 292 -23.99 -57.83 0.03
N ASP A 293 -24.67 -57.30 1.05
CA ASP A 293 -24.86 -58.02 2.32
C ASP A 293 -26.15 -58.89 2.36
N GLU A 294 -27.16 -58.63 1.53
CA GLU A 294 -28.39 -59.46 1.51
C GLU A 294 -28.25 -60.74 0.66
N ASN A 295 -27.38 -60.76 -0.36
CA ASN A 295 -27.18 -61.95 -1.20
C ASN A 295 -26.20 -62.98 -0.60
N ALA A 296 -25.41 -62.60 0.41
CA ALA A 296 -24.51 -63.52 1.10
C ALA A 296 -25.23 -64.35 2.20
N ALA A 297 -26.35 -63.86 2.74
CA ALA A 297 -27.07 -64.52 3.82
C ALA A 297 -28.04 -65.64 3.35
N ALA A 298 -28.43 -65.66 2.07
CA ALA A 298 -29.42 -66.61 1.54
C ALA A 298 -28.81 -67.91 0.98
N GLY A 299 -27.49 -68.08 1.01
CA GLY A 299 -26.76 -69.18 0.36
C GLY A 299 -26.36 -70.37 1.23
N THR A 300 -26.81 -70.44 2.49
CA THR A 300 -26.22 -71.35 3.49
C THR A 300 -27.25 -72.22 4.22
N GLU A 301 -28.20 -72.89 3.54
CA GLU A 301 -28.88 -74.09 4.08
C GLU A 301 -29.26 -75.07 2.95
N LEU A 302 -28.42 -76.10 2.76
CA LEU A 302 -28.72 -77.40 2.15
C LEU A 302 -28.11 -78.50 3.03
#